data_AF-A0A6C0B6A5-F1
#
_entry.id   AF-A0A6C0B6A5-F1
#
_cell.length_a   1.000
_cell.length_b   1.000
_cell.length_c   1.000
_cell.angle_alpha   90.00
_cell.angle_beta   90.00
_cell.angle_gamma   90.00
#
_symmetry.space_group_name_H-M   'P 1'
#
loop_
_entity.id
_entity.type
_entity.pdbx_description
1 polymer ?
#
loop_
_entity_poly.entity_id
_entity_poly.type
_entity_poly.pdbx_seq_one_letter_code
_entity_poly.pdbx_strand_id
1 'polypeptide(L)'
;MADIPPKKESDEVVPEPSVAGTTVSVAWSPTNEKIVVEWCDIAKCYKWLHYRAHQKFSVLHAWFTIPAIILSTISGTASFAQGSLPISLQFYAPMVIGSVNIFIGILTTIQQYLKISEYNESHRVSAIAWDKFSRNIKIELAKHPDDRSEDAGHFLKTNREEFDRLMETSPSIPPHVIAEFIATFSGEDSGCWPSCCSKKTDEQRQKKIDELKKRTLRFETLKKPDICNIIISADEDRYQWTKADEDQSPNDVLYSVVSEKISQIQDDMTRKNAEMREEYENRLREEAEKRAADEMAKQRKEEARIETERVRVTNEKRVAENTKVINDYIVLFNSNAGYNPDQEEIRTSLGEIVDRDILEQFLITYGPSNV
;
A
#
# COMPACT_ATOMS: atom_id res chain seq x y z
N MET A 1 70.04 46.82 -65.47
CA MET A 1 70.94 45.79 -64.91
C MET A 1 70.98 46.02 -63.42
N ALA A 2 69.98 45.49 -62.69
CA ALA A 2 69.97 44.14 -62.14
C ALA A 2 70.99 44.01 -61.00
N ASP A 3 70.51 44.14 -59.76
CA ASP A 3 70.95 43.22 -58.70
C ASP A 3 69.86 43.08 -57.62
N ILE A 4 69.60 41.82 -57.31
CA ILE A 4 68.56 41.30 -56.42
C ILE A 4 69.21 41.06 -55.05
N PRO A 5 68.63 41.50 -53.93
CA PRO A 5 68.92 40.90 -52.64
C PRO A 5 67.89 39.79 -52.29
N PRO A 6 68.33 38.70 -51.62
CA PRO A 6 67.55 37.47 -51.47
C PRO A 6 66.60 37.44 -50.25
N LYS A 7 65.83 36.35 -50.23
CA LYS A 7 64.63 35.98 -49.48
C LYS A 7 64.73 35.92 -47.94
N LYS A 8 63.60 36.31 -47.33
CA LYS A 8 62.81 35.69 -46.25
C LYS A 8 63.55 34.95 -45.12
N GLU A 9 63.41 35.50 -43.91
CA GLU A 9 63.52 34.78 -42.64
C GLU A 9 62.23 35.00 -41.83
N SER A 10 61.90 34.01 -41.02
CA SER A 10 60.59 33.55 -40.56
C SER A 10 59.80 34.47 -39.63
N ASP A 11 58.49 34.58 -39.90
CA ASP A 11 57.47 35.00 -38.92
C ASP A 11 57.37 33.94 -37.80
N GLU A 12 57.94 34.26 -36.64
CA GLU A 12 57.72 33.53 -35.41
C GLU A 12 56.36 33.95 -34.83
N VAL A 13 55.30 33.24 -35.23
CA VAL A 13 53.97 33.37 -34.64
C VAL A 13 54.03 32.80 -33.22
N VAL A 14 54.14 33.70 -32.24
CA VAL A 14 53.91 33.38 -30.82
C VAL A 14 52.47 32.88 -30.68
N PRO A 15 52.20 31.65 -30.22
CA PRO A 15 50.85 31.22 -29.99
C PRO A 15 50.30 31.93 -28.75
N GLU A 16 49.24 32.70 -28.93
CA GLU A 16 48.42 33.18 -27.82
C GLU A 16 47.99 31.98 -26.96
N PRO A 17 48.09 32.07 -25.61
CA PRO A 17 47.58 31.01 -24.76
C PRO A 17 46.06 30.95 -24.91
N SER A 18 45.61 29.90 -25.61
CA SER A 18 44.23 29.42 -25.59
C SER A 18 43.76 29.35 -24.13
N VAL A 19 42.86 30.26 -23.75
CA VAL A 19 42.13 30.19 -22.50
C VAL A 19 41.15 29.02 -22.63
N ALA A 20 41.68 27.80 -22.44
CA ALA A 20 40.87 26.64 -22.17
C ALA A 20 40.22 26.86 -20.80
N GLY A 21 39.00 27.42 -20.82
CA GLY A 21 38.15 27.49 -19.64
C GLY A 21 38.02 26.08 -19.07
N THR A 22 38.72 25.83 -17.96
CA THR A 22 38.61 24.57 -17.23
C THR A 22 37.23 24.59 -16.59
N THR A 23 36.23 24.02 -17.27
CA THR A 23 34.90 23.84 -16.67
C THR A 23 35.07 22.83 -15.56
N VAL A 24 35.07 23.32 -14.31
CA VAL A 24 35.08 22.48 -13.11
C VAL A 24 33.88 21.55 -13.18
N SER A 25 34.11 20.27 -13.38
CA SER A 25 33.04 19.26 -13.42
C SER A 25 32.48 19.10 -12.02
N VAL A 26 31.16 19.32 -11.88
CA VAL A 26 30.47 19.16 -10.60
C VAL A 26 30.04 17.71 -10.44
N ALA A 27 30.59 17.03 -9.44
CA ALA A 27 30.22 15.66 -9.12
C ALA A 27 28.78 15.57 -8.59
N TRP A 28 28.14 14.43 -8.81
CA TRP A 28 26.83 14.12 -8.25
C TRP A 28 26.90 14.00 -6.73
N SER A 29 26.04 14.74 -6.03
CA SER A 29 25.90 14.68 -4.58
C SER A 29 24.47 14.32 -4.21
N PRO A 30 24.21 13.74 -3.02
CA PRO A 30 22.85 13.46 -2.55
C PRO A 30 21.96 14.70 -2.54
N THR A 31 22.53 15.87 -2.25
CA THR A 31 21.82 17.16 -2.29
C THR A 31 21.37 17.52 -3.71
N ASN A 32 22.26 17.35 -4.69
CA ASN A 32 21.94 17.62 -6.10
C ASN A 32 20.86 16.66 -6.60
N GLU A 33 20.93 15.38 -6.25
CA GLU A 33 19.89 14.41 -6.62
C GLU A 33 18.54 14.74 -6.01
N LYS A 34 18.51 15.16 -4.74
CA LYS A 34 17.27 15.55 -4.05
C LYS A 34 16.55 16.68 -4.79
N ILE A 35 17.28 17.71 -5.24
CA ILE A 35 16.71 18.84 -6.00
C ILE A 35 16.02 18.33 -7.28
N VAL A 36 16.69 17.45 -8.02
CA VAL A 36 16.13 16.92 -9.28
C VAL A 36 14.94 15.99 -9.01
N VAL A 37 14.96 15.22 -7.93
CA VAL A 37 13.82 14.41 -7.48
C VAL A 37 12.60 15.30 -7.19
N GLU A 38 12.79 16.41 -6.48
CA GLU A 38 11.72 17.37 -6.19
C GLU A 38 11.11 17.95 -7.47
N TRP A 39 11.94 18.36 -8.43
CA TRP A 39 11.45 18.82 -9.74
C TRP A 39 10.70 17.72 -10.50
N CYS A 40 11.16 16.47 -10.44
CA CYS A 40 10.48 15.32 -11.05
C CYS A 40 9.07 15.13 -10.48
N ASP A 41 8.93 15.26 -9.17
CA ASP A 41 7.69 15.04 -8.44
C ASP A 41 6.67 16.16 -8.69
N ILE A 42 7.13 17.41 -8.66
CA ILE A 42 6.36 18.59 -9.06
C ILE A 42 5.87 18.42 -10.51
N ALA A 43 6.76 17.99 -11.42
CA ALA A 43 6.42 17.76 -12.83
C ALA A 43 5.35 16.67 -13.04
N LYS A 44 5.40 15.58 -12.27
CA LYS A 44 4.36 14.53 -12.32
C LYS A 44 3.00 15.09 -11.88
N CYS A 45 2.97 15.96 -10.87
CA CYS A 45 1.74 16.63 -10.44
C CYS A 45 1.19 17.52 -11.55
N TYR A 46 2.03 18.38 -12.14
CA TYR A 46 1.64 19.24 -13.26
C TYR A 46 1.15 18.45 -14.46
N LYS A 47 1.83 17.37 -14.84
CA LYS A 47 1.37 16.45 -15.89
C LYS A 47 -0.07 16.00 -15.63
N TRP A 48 -0.36 15.51 -14.43
CA TRP A 48 -1.69 15.04 -14.08
C TRP A 48 -2.73 16.16 -14.18
N LEU A 49 -2.42 17.34 -13.62
CA LEU A 49 -3.31 18.49 -13.60
C LEU A 49 -3.63 18.99 -15.01
N HIS A 50 -2.62 19.16 -15.86
CA HIS A 50 -2.82 19.58 -17.25
C HIS A 50 -3.55 18.52 -18.07
N TYR A 51 -3.23 17.24 -17.88
CA TYR A 51 -3.94 16.16 -18.56
C TYR A 51 -5.43 16.14 -18.18
N ARG A 52 -5.74 16.33 -16.89
CA ARG A 52 -7.12 16.36 -16.41
C ARG A 52 -7.89 17.59 -16.91
N ALA A 53 -7.24 18.75 -16.95
CA ALA A 53 -7.81 19.96 -17.55
C ALA A 53 -8.10 19.77 -19.04
N HIS A 54 -7.15 19.20 -19.80
CA HIS A 54 -7.32 18.86 -21.22
C HIS A 54 -8.56 17.96 -21.44
N GLN A 55 -8.74 16.90 -20.64
CA GLN A 55 -9.91 16.04 -20.76
C GLN A 55 -11.24 16.80 -20.61
N LYS A 56 -11.31 17.73 -19.64
CA LYS A 56 -12.52 18.54 -19.41
C LYS A 56 -12.76 19.53 -20.54
N PHE A 57 -11.72 20.24 -20.99
CA PHE A 57 -11.84 21.17 -22.10
C PHE A 57 -12.18 20.48 -23.42
N SER A 58 -11.71 19.25 -23.64
CA SER A 58 -12.07 18.44 -24.81
C SER A 58 -13.56 18.11 -24.85
N VAL A 59 -14.12 17.66 -23.71
CA VAL A 59 -15.57 17.40 -23.59
C VAL A 59 -16.37 18.69 -23.76
N LEU A 60 -15.93 19.78 -23.11
CA LEU A 60 -16.61 21.07 -23.22
C LEU A 60 -16.58 21.57 -24.67
N HIS A 61 -15.44 21.46 -25.36
CA HIS A 61 -15.31 21.82 -26.77
C HIS A 61 -16.32 21.04 -27.63
N ALA A 62 -16.39 19.72 -27.45
CA ALA A 62 -17.34 18.88 -28.17
C ALA A 62 -18.80 19.29 -27.88
N TRP A 63 -19.11 19.63 -26.63
CA TRP A 63 -20.45 20.03 -26.22
C TRP A 63 -20.92 21.35 -26.83
N PHE A 64 -20.01 22.29 -27.11
CA PHE A 64 -20.34 23.50 -27.86
C PHE A 64 -20.34 23.25 -29.39
N THR A 65 -19.33 22.56 -29.91
CA THR A 65 -19.14 22.41 -31.36
C THR A 65 -20.20 21.51 -32.00
N ILE A 66 -20.55 20.38 -31.39
CA ILE A 66 -21.46 19.40 -32.00
C ILE A 66 -22.88 19.95 -32.19
N PRO A 67 -23.53 20.56 -31.18
CA PRO A 67 -24.85 21.17 -31.37
C PRO A 67 -24.84 22.32 -32.36
N ALA A 68 -23.78 23.14 -32.38
CA ALA A 68 -23.63 24.22 -33.35
C ALA A 68 -23.63 23.69 -34.78
N ILE A 69 -22.85 22.64 -35.05
CA ILE A 69 -22.78 22.00 -36.38
C ILE A 69 -24.14 21.43 -36.77
N ILE A 70 -24.77 20.63 -35.89
CA ILE A 70 -26.06 19.99 -36.19
C ILE A 70 -27.14 21.03 -36.50
N LEU A 71 -27.29 22.05 -35.64
CA LEU A 71 -28.27 23.11 -35.83
C LEU A 71 -27.95 23.94 -37.08
N SER A 72 -26.68 24.21 -37.36
CA SER A 72 -26.27 24.93 -38.57
C SER A 72 -26.56 24.14 -39.84
N THR A 73 -26.35 22.82 -39.83
CA THR A 73 -26.68 21.96 -40.97
C THR A 73 -28.19 21.92 -41.19
N ILE A 74 -28.99 21.69 -40.13
CA ILE A 74 -30.46 21.65 -40.22
C ILE A 74 -31.01 23.00 -40.68
N SER A 75 -30.55 24.11 -40.08
CA SER A 75 -30.97 25.47 -40.45
C SER A 75 -30.58 25.82 -41.89
N GLY A 76 -29.37 25.45 -42.32
CA GLY A 76 -28.90 25.64 -43.69
C GLY A 76 -29.75 24.87 -44.72
N THR A 77 -30.03 23.59 -44.46
CA THR A 77 -30.91 22.78 -45.32
C THR A 77 -32.35 23.31 -45.31
N ALA A 78 -32.89 23.70 -44.15
CA ALA A 78 -34.23 24.26 -44.03
C ALA A 78 -34.37 25.59 -44.79
N SER A 79 -33.34 26.43 -44.78
CA SER A 79 -33.30 27.67 -45.54
C SER A 79 -33.33 27.42 -47.05
N PHE A 80 -32.63 26.39 -47.53
CA PHE A 80 -32.62 26.03 -48.96
C PHE A 80 -33.92 25.36 -49.41
N ALA A 81 -34.50 24.52 -48.55
CA ALA A 81 -35.73 23.77 -48.82
C ALA A 81 -37.01 24.54 -48.45
N GLN A 82 -36.92 25.80 -48.03
CA GLN A 82 -38.05 26.58 -47.52
C GLN A 82 -39.23 26.62 -48.51
N GLY A 83 -38.96 26.78 -49.81
CA GLY A 83 -39.99 26.81 -50.85
C GLY A 83 -40.71 25.47 -51.07
N SER A 84 -40.14 24.37 -50.56
CA SER A 84 -40.74 23.03 -50.62
C SER A 84 -41.62 22.72 -49.39
N LEU A 85 -41.67 23.60 -48.39
CA LEU A 85 -42.52 23.43 -47.20
C LEU A 85 -44.00 23.78 -47.53
N PRO A 86 -44.97 23.25 -46.78
CA PRO A 86 -46.38 23.64 -46.93
C PRO A 86 -46.60 25.15 -46.76
N ILE A 87 -47.54 25.72 -47.54
CA ILE A 87 -47.83 27.17 -47.57
C ILE A 87 -48.13 27.76 -46.17
N SER A 88 -48.74 26.98 -45.28
CA SER A 88 -49.01 27.39 -43.89
C SER A 88 -47.75 27.56 -43.04
N LEU A 89 -46.66 26.83 -43.33
CA LEU A 89 -45.39 26.87 -42.59
C LEU A 89 -44.38 27.84 -43.21
N GLN A 90 -44.50 28.14 -44.50
CA GLN A 90 -43.56 29.04 -45.22
C GLN A 90 -43.49 30.45 -44.61
N PHE A 91 -44.58 30.95 -44.03
CA PHE A 91 -44.62 32.26 -43.38
C PHE A 91 -43.81 32.28 -42.06
N TYR A 92 -43.88 31.21 -41.26
CA TYR A 92 -43.16 31.12 -39.98
C TYR A 92 -41.72 30.63 -40.12
N ALA A 93 -41.40 29.93 -41.22
CA ALA A 93 -40.09 29.32 -41.44
C ALA A 93 -38.91 30.32 -41.34
N PRO A 94 -38.94 31.52 -41.95
CA PRO A 94 -37.87 32.51 -41.81
C PRO A 94 -37.63 32.95 -40.36
N MET A 95 -38.69 33.10 -39.56
CA MET A 95 -38.58 33.52 -38.16
C MET A 95 -37.88 32.45 -37.32
N VAL A 96 -38.25 31.19 -37.51
CA VAL A 96 -37.64 30.05 -36.81
C VAL A 96 -36.18 29.88 -37.23
N ILE A 97 -35.90 29.87 -38.53
CA ILE A 97 -34.53 29.74 -39.08
C ILE A 97 -33.64 30.89 -38.56
N GLY A 98 -34.15 32.12 -38.57
CA GLY A 98 -33.46 33.28 -38.02
C GLY A 98 -33.14 33.14 -36.53
N SER A 99 -34.08 32.65 -35.73
CA SER A 99 -33.87 32.42 -34.29
C SER A 99 -32.79 31.36 -34.01
N VAL A 100 -32.79 30.26 -34.78
CA VAL A 100 -31.77 29.20 -34.67
C VAL A 100 -30.39 29.74 -35.05
N ASN A 101 -30.29 30.55 -36.10
CA ASN A 101 -29.02 31.15 -36.52
C ASN A 101 -28.46 32.13 -35.47
N ILE A 102 -29.32 32.94 -34.85
CA ILE A 102 -28.90 33.81 -33.73
C ILE A 102 -28.40 32.96 -32.55
N PHE A 103 -29.09 31.87 -32.21
CA PHE A 103 -28.67 30.96 -31.15
C PHE A 103 -27.31 30.32 -31.44
N ILE A 104 -27.09 29.80 -32.65
CA ILE A 104 -25.79 29.25 -33.09
C ILE A 104 -24.70 30.32 -33.00
N GLY A 105 -25.01 31.56 -33.44
CA GLY A 105 -24.08 32.69 -33.38
C GLY A 105 -23.67 33.03 -31.96
N ILE A 106 -24.61 33.11 -31.02
CA ILE A 106 -24.33 33.35 -29.60
C ILE A 106 -23.48 32.21 -29.02
N LEU A 107 -23.87 30.97 -29.29
CA LEU A 107 -23.20 29.78 -28.78
C LEU A 107 -21.74 29.71 -29.25
N THR A 108 -21.49 29.94 -30.55
CA THR A 108 -20.14 29.96 -31.13
C THR A 108 -19.32 31.16 -30.66
N THR A 109 -19.93 32.33 -30.47
CA THR A 109 -19.27 33.54 -29.93
C THR A 109 -18.81 33.31 -28.49
N ILE A 110 -19.65 32.71 -27.64
CA ILE A 110 -19.28 32.35 -26.26
C ILE A 110 -18.12 31.35 -26.26
N GLN A 111 -18.18 30.33 -27.12
CA GLN A 111 -17.10 29.34 -27.26
C GLN A 111 -15.76 29.99 -27.64
N GLN A 112 -15.77 30.93 -28.59
CA GLN A 112 -14.57 31.66 -29.03
C GLN A 112 -14.05 32.59 -27.93
N TYR A 113 -14.94 33.32 -27.25
CA TYR A 113 -14.58 34.21 -26.15
C TYR A 113 -13.92 33.44 -24.99
N LEU A 114 -14.46 32.28 -24.63
CA LEU A 114 -13.91 31.40 -23.60
C LEU A 114 -12.64 30.66 -24.05
N LYS A 115 -12.23 30.81 -25.32
CA LYS A 115 -11.00 30.21 -25.88
C LYS A 115 -10.89 28.70 -25.64
N ILE A 116 -12.02 27.98 -25.64
CA ILE A 116 -12.10 26.58 -25.19
C ILE A 116 -11.14 25.68 -26.00
N SER A 117 -11.04 25.88 -27.32
CA SER A 117 -10.14 25.10 -28.19
C SER A 117 -8.67 25.40 -27.93
N GLU A 118 -8.34 26.67 -27.68
CA GLU A 118 -6.96 27.13 -27.42
C GLU A 118 -6.49 26.56 -26.08
N TYR A 119 -7.27 26.74 -25.00
CA TYR A 119 -6.96 26.15 -23.69
C TYR A 119 -6.86 24.63 -23.74
N ASN A 120 -7.76 23.96 -24.47
CA ASN A 120 -7.72 22.50 -24.62
C ASN A 120 -6.37 22.03 -25.17
N GLU A 121 -5.87 22.68 -26.22
CA GLU A 121 -4.60 22.33 -26.85
C GLU A 121 -3.41 22.74 -25.98
N SER A 122 -3.43 23.94 -25.39
CA SER A 122 -2.37 24.38 -24.47
C SER A 122 -2.20 23.42 -23.30
N HIS A 123 -3.30 22.95 -22.67
CA HIS A 123 -3.22 21.95 -21.60
C HIS A 123 -2.70 20.59 -22.12
N ARG A 124 -3.06 20.17 -23.35
CA ARG A 124 -2.53 18.94 -23.97
C ARG A 124 -1.00 19.02 -24.12
N VAL A 125 -0.51 20.12 -24.69
CA VAL A 125 0.91 20.36 -24.95
C VAL A 125 1.70 20.42 -23.64
N SER A 126 1.22 21.17 -22.66
CA SER A 126 1.85 21.24 -21.34
C SER A 126 1.91 19.87 -20.66
N ALA A 127 0.85 19.06 -20.72
CA ALA A 127 0.87 17.72 -20.13
C ALA A 127 1.95 16.81 -20.75
N ILE A 128 2.14 16.88 -22.07
CA ILE A 128 3.19 16.13 -22.79
C ILE A 128 4.59 16.65 -22.41
N ALA A 129 4.75 17.97 -22.31
CA ALA A 129 6.03 18.59 -22.00
C ALA A 129 6.48 18.25 -20.55
N TRP A 130 5.57 18.37 -19.57
CA TRP A 130 5.82 17.95 -18.19
C TRP A 130 6.10 16.44 -18.06
N ASP A 131 5.41 15.61 -18.86
CA ASP A 131 5.69 14.17 -18.91
C ASP A 131 7.11 13.89 -19.45
N LYS A 132 7.51 14.54 -20.55
CA LYS A 132 8.85 14.40 -21.13
C LYS A 132 9.93 14.81 -20.12
N PHE A 133 9.75 15.96 -19.47
CA PHE A 133 10.66 16.46 -18.45
C PHE A 133 10.82 15.47 -17.28
N SER A 134 9.71 15.01 -16.69
CA SER A 134 9.75 14.04 -15.58
C SER A 134 10.39 12.70 -15.97
N ARG A 135 10.17 12.23 -17.20
CA ARG A 135 10.79 10.99 -17.71
C ARG A 135 12.29 11.14 -17.92
N ASN A 136 12.74 12.26 -18.49
CA ASN A 136 14.17 12.53 -18.69
C ASN A 136 14.92 12.47 -17.36
N ILE A 137 14.42 13.18 -16.35
CA ILE A 137 14.97 13.14 -14.99
C ILE A 137 14.97 11.72 -14.43
N LYS A 138 13.85 11.00 -14.54
CA LYS A 138 13.72 9.66 -13.98
C LYS A 138 14.69 8.67 -14.62
N ILE A 139 14.92 8.76 -15.93
CA ILE A 139 15.86 7.90 -16.65
C ILE A 139 17.28 8.19 -16.18
N GLU A 140 17.64 9.46 -16.00
CA GLU A 140 19.00 9.82 -15.55
C GLU A 140 19.27 9.39 -14.10
N LEU A 141 18.30 9.59 -13.21
CA LEU A 141 18.39 9.15 -11.82
C LEU A 141 18.38 7.62 -11.66
N ALA A 142 17.90 6.87 -12.66
CA ALA A 142 17.94 5.41 -12.64
C ALA A 142 19.33 4.83 -12.96
N LYS A 143 20.26 5.63 -13.49
CA LYS A 143 21.65 5.25 -13.74
C LYS A 143 22.50 5.42 -12.48
N HIS A 144 23.55 4.62 -12.35
CA HIS A 144 24.60 4.86 -11.35
C HIS A 144 25.21 6.25 -11.58
N PRO A 145 25.57 7.02 -10.54
CA PRO A 145 26.13 8.37 -10.70
C PRO A 145 27.29 8.47 -11.70
N ASP A 146 28.13 7.45 -11.78
CA ASP A 146 29.28 7.38 -12.70
C ASP A 146 28.88 7.04 -14.16
N ASP A 147 27.70 6.45 -14.38
CA ASP A 147 27.19 6.05 -15.70
C ASP A 147 26.33 7.15 -16.36
N ARG A 148 26.18 8.30 -15.68
CA ARG A 148 25.36 9.42 -16.15
C ARG A 148 26.07 10.18 -17.27
N SER A 149 25.29 10.65 -18.24
CA SER A 149 25.83 11.25 -19.47
C SER A 149 26.34 12.67 -19.28
N GLU A 150 25.93 13.35 -18.21
CA GLU A 150 26.26 14.75 -17.93
C GLU A 150 26.78 14.92 -16.51
N ASP A 151 27.65 15.92 -16.31
CA ASP A 151 28.01 16.36 -14.97
C ASP A 151 26.78 16.94 -14.25
N ALA A 152 26.78 16.87 -12.92
CA ALA A 152 25.62 17.27 -12.13
C ALA A 152 25.27 18.76 -12.30
N GLY A 153 26.28 19.61 -12.54
CA GLY A 153 26.13 21.05 -12.72
C GLY A 153 25.41 21.39 -14.02
N HIS A 154 25.87 20.83 -15.14
CA HIS A 154 25.22 21.00 -16.44
C HIS A 154 23.80 20.45 -16.44
N PHE A 155 23.60 19.26 -15.85
CA PHE A 155 22.28 18.64 -15.80
C PHE A 155 21.29 19.48 -14.97
N LEU A 156 21.69 19.96 -13.79
CA LEU A 156 20.87 20.83 -12.96
C LEU A 156 20.51 22.14 -13.67
N LYS A 157 21.48 22.77 -14.33
CA LYS A 157 21.26 24.01 -15.07
C LYS A 157 20.25 23.82 -16.19
N THR A 158 20.44 22.78 -17.01
CA THR A 158 19.56 22.47 -18.15
C THR A 158 18.13 22.16 -17.68
N ASN A 159 17.99 21.35 -16.62
CA ASN A 159 16.67 21.01 -16.09
C ASN A 159 15.98 22.20 -15.40
N ARG A 160 16.74 23.12 -14.79
CA ARG A 160 16.19 24.36 -14.24
C ARG A 160 15.64 25.25 -15.35
N GLU A 161 16.41 25.49 -16.40
CA GLU A 161 15.98 26.31 -17.54
C GLU A 161 14.74 25.72 -18.23
N GLU A 162 14.70 24.39 -18.37
CA GLU A 162 13.53 23.65 -18.85
C GLU A 162 12.32 23.81 -17.92
N PHE A 163 12.52 23.68 -16.60
CA PHE A 163 11.46 23.84 -15.61
C PHE A 163 10.87 25.25 -15.63
N ASP A 164 11.72 26.29 -15.62
CA ASP A 164 11.31 27.68 -15.68
C ASP A 164 10.53 27.97 -16.98
N ARG A 165 11.01 27.46 -18.12
CA ARG A 165 10.28 27.57 -19.40
C ARG A 165 8.91 26.87 -19.33
N LEU A 166 8.82 25.69 -18.71
CA LEU A 166 7.55 24.98 -18.57
C LEU A 166 6.57 25.74 -17.67
N MET A 167 7.06 26.40 -16.62
CA MET A 167 6.25 27.26 -15.75
C MET A 167 5.73 28.50 -16.51
N GLU A 168 6.55 29.13 -17.33
CA GLU A 168 6.18 30.32 -18.11
C GLU A 168 5.19 30.01 -19.25
N THR A 169 5.37 28.87 -19.92
CA THR A 169 4.58 28.52 -21.11
C THR A 169 3.30 27.75 -20.78
N SER A 170 3.17 27.21 -19.57
CA SER A 170 1.99 26.43 -19.19
C SER A 170 0.78 27.32 -18.90
N PRO A 171 -0.43 26.95 -19.38
CA PRO A 171 -1.65 27.69 -19.06
C PRO A 171 -2.03 27.51 -17.60
N SER A 172 -2.77 28.48 -17.05
CA SER A 172 -3.29 28.41 -15.69
C SER A 172 -4.22 27.19 -15.49
N ILE A 173 -4.12 26.55 -14.33
CA ILE A 173 -4.87 25.33 -14.02
C ILE A 173 -6.20 25.70 -13.36
N PRO A 174 -7.33 25.19 -13.86
CA PRO A 174 -8.63 25.49 -13.25
C PRO A 174 -8.71 25.02 -11.78
N PRO A 175 -9.22 25.84 -10.84
CA PRO A 175 -9.27 25.51 -9.41
C PRO A 175 -9.99 24.19 -9.10
N HIS A 176 -11.04 23.89 -9.86
CA HIS A 176 -11.81 22.67 -9.69
C HIS A 176 -11.02 21.40 -10.08
N VAL A 177 -9.97 21.51 -10.91
CA VAL A 177 -9.05 20.40 -11.23
C VAL A 177 -8.06 20.21 -10.08
N ILE A 178 -7.62 21.29 -9.44
CA ILE A 178 -6.75 21.23 -8.25
C ILE A 178 -7.50 20.58 -7.08
N ALA A 179 -8.76 20.96 -6.86
CA ALA A 179 -9.61 20.33 -5.85
C ALA A 179 -9.80 18.83 -6.14
N GLU A 180 -10.01 18.46 -7.42
CA GLU A 180 -10.09 17.06 -7.82
C GLU A 180 -8.78 16.31 -7.60
N PHE A 181 -7.63 16.93 -7.87
CA PHE A 181 -6.31 16.36 -7.59
C PHE A 181 -6.15 16.05 -6.10
N ILE A 182 -6.41 17.05 -5.25
CA ILE A 182 -6.29 16.90 -3.80
C ILE A 182 -7.21 15.77 -3.33
N ALA A 183 -8.50 15.80 -3.67
CA ALA A 183 -9.46 14.75 -3.29
C ALA A 183 -9.07 13.36 -3.82
N THR A 184 -8.46 13.29 -5.01
CA THR A 184 -8.03 12.03 -5.61
C THR A 184 -6.85 11.42 -4.84
N PHE A 185 -5.91 12.22 -4.33
CA PHE A 185 -4.66 11.71 -3.76
C PHE A 185 -4.52 11.88 -2.24
N SER A 186 -5.32 12.73 -1.58
CA SER A 186 -5.35 12.88 -0.11
C SER A 186 -5.90 11.64 0.60
N GLY A 187 -6.55 10.72 -0.12
CA GLY A 187 -7.17 9.52 0.44
C GLY A 187 -8.49 9.80 1.16
N GLU A 188 -9.03 11.01 1.02
CA GLU A 188 -10.39 11.32 1.43
C GLU A 188 -11.37 10.57 0.52
N ASP A 189 -12.21 9.72 1.09
CA ASP A 189 -13.22 8.95 0.36
C ASP A 189 -14.24 9.92 -0.26
N SER A 190 -13.95 10.40 -1.47
CA SER A 190 -14.91 11.13 -2.29
C SER A 190 -15.97 10.14 -2.82
N GLY A 191 -16.93 9.82 -1.96
CA GLY A 191 -18.29 9.48 -2.34
C GLY A 191 -18.54 8.04 -2.79
N CYS A 192 -18.32 7.04 -1.94
CA CYS A 192 -19.25 5.89 -1.96
C CYS A 192 -20.39 6.16 -0.98
N TRP A 193 -21.58 6.42 -1.53
CA TRP A 193 -22.84 6.43 -0.78
C TRP A 193 -22.97 5.10 -0.01
N PRO A 194 -23.40 5.09 1.27
CA PRO A 194 -23.49 3.86 2.08
C PRO A 194 -24.32 2.73 1.46
N SER A 195 -25.15 3.03 0.46
CA SER A 195 -26.01 2.05 -0.23
C SER A 195 -25.38 1.32 -1.41
N CYS A 196 -24.18 1.66 -1.88
CA CYS A 196 -23.55 1.01 -3.03
C CYS A 196 -22.62 -0.16 -2.67
N CYS A 197 -22.38 -0.41 -1.38
CA CYS A 197 -21.59 -1.56 -0.93
C CYS A 197 -22.49 -2.78 -0.71
N SER A 198 -22.75 -3.50 -1.80
CA SER A 198 -23.02 -4.94 -1.71
C SER A 198 -21.94 -5.59 -0.83
N LYS A 199 -22.36 -6.54 0.02
CA LYS A 199 -21.63 -7.14 1.14
C LYS A 199 -20.18 -7.54 0.79
N LYS A 200 -19.20 -6.64 1.02
CA LYS A 200 -17.77 -6.97 0.99
C LYS A 200 -17.36 -7.61 2.32
N THR A 201 -16.62 -8.72 2.25
CA THR A 201 -16.00 -9.42 3.39
C THR A 201 -15.05 -8.49 4.14
N ASP A 202 -14.88 -8.67 5.45
CA ASP A 202 -14.03 -7.81 6.30
C ASP A 202 -12.58 -7.72 5.79
N GLU A 203 -12.07 -8.82 5.21
CA GLU A 203 -10.74 -8.88 4.61
C GLU A 203 -10.59 -7.98 3.36
N GLN A 204 -11.66 -7.84 2.56
CA GLN A 204 -11.67 -6.95 1.39
C GLN A 204 -11.77 -5.48 1.80
N ARG A 205 -12.43 -5.19 2.92
CA ARG A 205 -12.48 -3.84 3.50
C ARG A 205 -11.11 -3.44 4.02
N GLN A 206 -10.44 -4.33 4.76
CA GLN A 206 -9.11 -4.06 5.32
C GLN A 206 -8.08 -3.82 4.21
N LYS A 207 -8.06 -4.65 3.15
CA LYS A 207 -7.18 -4.44 1.99
C LYS A 207 -7.40 -3.07 1.32
N LYS A 208 -8.65 -2.64 1.16
CA LYS A 208 -8.98 -1.32 0.59
C LYS A 208 -8.47 -0.19 1.50
N ILE A 209 -8.64 -0.31 2.81
CA ILE A 209 -8.16 0.68 3.80
C ILE A 209 -6.63 0.76 3.77
N ASP A 210 -5.93 -0.37 3.72
CA ASP A 210 -4.46 -0.39 3.69
C ASP A 210 -3.92 0.20 2.38
N GLU A 211 -4.61 -0.03 1.25
CA GLU A 211 -4.28 0.58 -0.04
C GLU A 211 -4.48 2.11 -0.03
N LEU A 212 -5.59 2.58 0.55
CA LEU A 212 -5.86 4.01 0.76
C LEU A 212 -4.76 4.65 1.63
N LYS A 213 -4.40 4.04 2.76
CA LYS A 213 -3.31 4.53 3.63
C LYS A 213 -1.97 4.61 2.89
N LYS A 214 -1.63 3.57 2.12
CA LYS A 214 -0.40 3.58 1.29
C LYS A 214 -0.43 4.70 0.25
N ARG A 215 -1.60 4.97 -0.34
CA ARG A 215 -1.77 6.05 -1.31
C ARG A 215 -1.60 7.42 -0.66
N THR A 216 -2.22 7.66 0.49
CA THR A 216 -2.07 8.89 1.26
C THR A 216 -0.61 9.11 1.66
N LEU A 217 0.06 8.08 2.19
CA LEU A 217 1.47 8.17 2.56
C LEU A 217 2.37 8.56 1.37
N ARG A 218 2.14 7.95 0.21
CA ARG A 218 2.87 8.30 -1.02
C ARG A 218 2.61 9.73 -1.47
N PHE A 219 1.38 10.21 -1.30
CA PHE A 219 1.02 11.58 -1.62
C PHE A 219 1.62 12.60 -0.63
N GLU A 220 1.72 12.26 0.65
CA GLU A 220 2.37 13.08 1.68
C GLU A 220 3.88 13.16 1.48
N THR A 221 4.51 12.05 1.08
CA THR A 221 5.97 11.97 0.85
C THR A 221 6.42 12.77 -0.37
N LEU A 222 5.51 13.02 -1.32
CA LEU A 222 5.82 13.68 -2.59
C LEU A 222 5.84 15.22 -2.44
N LYS A 223 6.86 15.90 -3.00
CA LYS A 223 6.90 17.37 -3.06
C LYS A 223 5.86 17.88 -4.06
N LYS A 224 4.91 18.67 -3.56
CA LYS A 224 3.79 19.20 -4.34
C LYS A 224 4.11 20.59 -4.89
N PRO A 225 3.52 20.99 -6.03
CA PRO A 225 3.57 22.36 -6.49
C PRO A 225 2.87 23.31 -5.49
N ASP A 226 3.33 24.56 -5.42
CA ASP A 226 2.77 25.60 -4.52
C ASP A 226 1.28 25.88 -4.78
N ILE A 227 0.81 25.67 -6.02
CA ILE A 227 -0.60 25.79 -6.39
C ILE A 227 -1.52 24.79 -5.65
N CYS A 228 -0.96 23.80 -4.95
CA CYS A 228 -1.70 22.91 -4.06
C CYS A 228 -1.86 23.47 -2.63
N ASN A 229 -1.75 24.78 -2.44
CA ASN A 229 -1.90 25.51 -1.16
C ASN A 229 -0.90 25.08 -0.07
N ILE A 230 0.31 24.72 -0.47
CA ILE A 230 1.41 24.40 0.45
C ILE A 230 2.47 25.46 0.20
N ILE A 231 2.54 26.47 1.05
CA ILE A 231 3.60 27.48 1.02
C ILE A 231 4.55 27.14 2.18
N ILE A 232 5.80 26.85 1.84
CA ILE A 232 6.86 26.54 2.80
C ILE A 232 7.83 27.73 2.80
N SER A 233 8.41 28.04 3.96
CA SER A 233 9.41 29.10 4.04
C SER A 233 10.66 28.71 3.26
N ALA A 234 11.16 29.60 2.39
CA ALA A 234 12.43 29.37 1.69
C ALA A 234 13.62 29.22 2.65
N ASP A 235 13.50 29.65 3.91
CA ASP A 235 14.52 29.46 4.94
C ASP A 235 14.63 28.00 5.42
N GLU A 236 13.56 27.21 5.30
CA GLU A 236 13.59 25.76 5.60
C GLU A 236 14.44 24.99 4.60
N ASP A 237 14.41 25.40 3.33
CA ASP A 237 15.14 24.77 2.22
C ASP A 237 16.51 25.46 1.96
N ARG A 238 16.84 26.52 2.70
CA ARG A 238 18.09 27.27 2.55
C ARG A 238 19.29 26.46 3.08
N TYR A 239 20.35 26.39 2.29
CA TYR A 239 21.64 25.90 2.78
C TYR A 239 22.17 26.82 3.89
N GLN A 240 22.26 26.30 5.11
CA GLN A 240 22.64 27.05 6.32
C GLN A 240 24.15 27.24 6.41
N TRP A 241 24.75 27.92 5.43
CA TRP A 241 26.18 28.20 5.41
C TRP A 241 26.64 29.10 6.56
N THR A 242 25.76 29.96 7.11
CA THR A 242 26.07 30.81 8.27
C THR A 242 26.21 30.03 9.58
N LYS A 243 25.65 28.82 9.66
CA LYS A 243 25.93 27.90 10.79
C LYS A 243 27.33 27.27 10.69
N ALA A 244 28.00 27.39 9.53
CA ALA A 244 29.35 26.88 9.36
C ALA A 244 30.41 27.80 9.97
N ASP A 245 30.10 29.09 10.19
CA ASP A 245 31.06 30.10 10.69
C ASP A 245 30.89 30.46 12.18
N GLU A 246 29.72 30.24 12.79
CA GLU A 246 29.60 30.24 14.27
C GLU A 246 30.25 29.02 14.91
N ASP A 247 30.64 28.05 14.08
CA ASP A 247 31.35 26.85 14.47
C ASP A 247 32.88 26.99 14.27
N GLN A 248 33.44 28.15 14.67
CA GLN A 248 34.88 28.30 14.96
C GLN A 248 35.18 28.26 16.47
N SER A 249 34.57 27.28 17.16
CA SER A 249 35.25 26.37 18.09
C SER A 249 34.28 25.27 18.57
N PRO A 250 33.99 24.22 17.78
CA PRO A 250 33.01 23.17 18.14
C PRO A 250 33.63 21.79 18.33
N ASN A 251 34.95 21.63 18.12
CA ASN A 251 35.58 20.31 18.18
C ASN A 251 35.60 19.68 19.59
N ASP A 252 35.24 20.42 20.65
CA ASP A 252 35.07 19.85 22.01
C ASP A 252 33.60 19.69 22.45
N VAL A 253 32.67 20.52 21.93
CA VAL A 253 31.26 20.50 22.36
C VAL A 253 30.36 19.72 21.38
N LEU A 254 30.64 19.79 20.08
CA LEU A 254 29.91 19.00 19.08
C LEU A 254 30.28 17.52 19.21
N TYR A 255 31.55 17.18 19.46
CA TYR A 255 31.94 15.79 19.70
C TYR A 255 31.33 15.25 21.00
N SER A 256 31.20 16.06 22.07
CA SER A 256 30.59 15.61 23.32
C SER A 256 29.07 15.49 23.23
N VAL A 257 28.34 16.47 22.68
CA VAL A 257 26.86 16.41 22.57
C VAL A 257 26.40 15.42 21.48
N VAL A 258 27.14 15.30 20.37
CA VAL A 258 26.87 14.30 19.34
C VAL A 258 27.31 12.92 19.81
N SER A 259 28.44 12.75 20.51
CA SER A 259 28.78 11.46 21.13
C SER A 259 27.81 11.06 22.24
N GLU A 260 27.29 12.01 23.02
CA GLU A 260 26.32 11.74 24.07
C GLU A 260 24.94 11.41 23.50
N LYS A 261 24.46 12.12 22.47
CA LYS A 261 23.22 11.74 21.76
C LYS A 261 23.38 10.46 20.97
N ILE A 262 24.51 10.21 20.31
CA ILE A 262 24.77 8.94 19.63
C ILE A 262 24.84 7.81 20.67
N SER A 263 25.49 8.00 21.81
CA SER A 263 25.48 7.02 22.92
C SER A 263 24.06 6.80 23.41
N GLN A 264 23.29 7.85 23.68
CA GLN A 264 21.89 7.73 24.13
C GLN A 264 21.01 7.01 23.10
N ILE A 265 21.20 7.27 21.79
CA ILE A 265 20.48 6.57 20.72
C ILE A 265 20.94 5.11 20.62
N GLN A 266 22.23 4.84 20.74
CA GLN A 266 22.81 3.49 20.73
C GLN A 266 22.34 2.70 21.97
N ASP A 267 22.27 3.34 23.13
CA ASP A 267 21.82 2.80 24.42
C ASP A 267 20.30 2.57 24.42
N ASP A 268 19.52 3.49 23.87
CA ASP A 268 18.07 3.31 23.67
C ASP A 268 17.77 2.23 22.65
N MET A 269 18.57 2.13 21.57
CA MET A 269 18.43 1.08 20.56
C MET A 269 18.82 -0.28 21.13
N THR A 270 19.90 -0.36 21.92
CA THR A 270 20.30 -1.61 22.59
C THR A 270 19.32 -1.98 23.70
N ARG A 271 18.77 -1.02 24.45
CA ARG A 271 17.72 -1.24 25.45
C ARG A 271 16.44 -1.75 24.80
N LYS A 272 15.94 -1.11 23.73
CA LYS A 272 14.78 -1.60 22.97
C LYS A 272 15.02 -2.96 22.34
N ASN A 273 16.23 -3.21 21.82
CA ASN A 273 16.58 -4.53 21.28
C ASN A 273 16.68 -5.59 22.37
N ALA A 274 17.10 -5.23 23.60
CA ALA A 274 17.12 -6.12 24.75
C ALA A 274 15.71 -6.40 25.28
N GLU A 275 14.85 -5.38 25.40
CA GLU A 275 13.43 -5.50 25.76
C GLU A 275 12.70 -6.40 24.76
N MET A 276 12.88 -6.19 23.45
CA MET A 276 12.31 -7.05 22.40
C MET A 276 12.81 -8.49 22.47
N ARG A 277 14.09 -8.71 22.84
CA ARG A 277 14.65 -10.05 23.04
C ARG A 277 14.07 -10.71 24.28
N GLU A 278 13.95 -9.99 25.38
CA GLU A 278 13.36 -10.48 26.62
C GLU A 278 11.87 -10.84 26.43
N GLU A 279 11.10 -10.00 25.73
CA GLU A 279 9.72 -10.33 25.35
C GLU A 279 9.62 -11.56 24.44
N TYR A 280 10.57 -11.73 23.52
CA TYR A 280 10.62 -12.91 22.65
C TYR A 280 10.98 -14.17 23.44
N GLU A 281 11.96 -14.08 24.33
CA GLU A 281 12.35 -15.17 25.23
C GLU A 281 11.23 -15.54 26.20
N ASN A 282 10.52 -14.56 26.76
CA ASN A 282 9.37 -14.79 27.63
C ASN A 282 8.23 -15.49 26.87
N ARG A 283 7.92 -15.05 25.64
CA ARG A 283 6.95 -15.77 24.77
C ARG A 283 7.39 -17.21 24.47
N LEU A 284 8.68 -17.42 24.21
CA LEU A 284 9.22 -18.76 23.98
C LEU A 284 9.12 -19.65 25.22
N ARG A 285 9.38 -19.09 26.41
CA ARG A 285 9.25 -19.76 27.70
C ARG A 285 7.80 -20.11 28.00
N GLU A 286 6.87 -19.17 27.83
CA GLU A 286 5.43 -19.42 27.98
C GLU A 286 4.95 -20.55 27.04
N GLU A 287 5.39 -20.55 25.77
CA GLU A 287 5.07 -21.63 24.84
C GLU A 287 5.73 -22.97 25.23
N ALA A 288 6.94 -22.96 25.80
CA ALA A 288 7.61 -24.16 26.29
C ALA A 288 6.92 -24.71 27.55
N GLU A 289 6.54 -23.85 28.49
CA GLU A 289 5.79 -24.21 29.70
C GLU A 289 4.42 -24.77 29.35
N LYS A 290 3.72 -24.16 28.39
CA LYS A 290 2.44 -24.67 27.89
C LYS A 290 2.59 -26.05 27.24
N ARG A 291 3.63 -26.26 26.43
CA ARG A 291 3.94 -27.58 25.84
C ARG A 291 4.28 -28.62 26.91
N ALA A 292 5.08 -28.25 27.91
CA ALA A 292 5.42 -29.14 29.03
C ALA A 292 4.19 -29.48 29.88
N ALA A 293 3.31 -28.51 30.13
CA ALA A 293 2.05 -28.72 30.83
C ALA A 293 1.11 -29.66 30.05
N ASP A 294 1.00 -29.49 28.73
CA ASP A 294 0.24 -30.38 27.86
C ASP A 294 0.81 -31.80 27.85
N GLU A 295 2.13 -31.94 27.85
CA GLU A 295 2.82 -33.23 27.89
C GLU A 295 2.63 -33.93 29.25
N MET A 296 2.78 -33.21 30.37
CA MET A 296 2.48 -33.73 31.70
C MET A 296 1.00 -34.11 31.84
N ALA A 297 0.08 -33.35 31.26
CA ALA A 297 -1.35 -33.69 31.27
C ALA A 297 -1.63 -34.97 30.47
N LYS A 298 -0.92 -35.21 29.36
CA LYS A 298 -1.00 -36.47 28.61
C LYS A 298 -0.45 -37.65 29.42
N GLN A 299 0.71 -37.47 30.06
CA GLN A 299 1.31 -38.51 30.91
C GLN A 299 0.38 -38.88 32.07
N ARG A 300 -0.19 -37.90 32.78
CA ARG A 300 -1.17 -38.16 33.86
C ARG A 300 -2.41 -38.90 33.37
N LYS A 301 -2.92 -38.57 32.19
CA LYS A 301 -4.06 -39.28 31.58
C LYS A 301 -3.70 -40.72 31.25
N GLU A 302 -2.50 -40.97 30.74
CA GLU A 302 -2.02 -42.31 30.42
C GLU A 302 -1.80 -43.15 31.69
N GLU A 303 -1.17 -42.58 32.71
CA GLU A 303 -0.98 -43.22 34.02
C GLU A 303 -2.32 -43.57 34.67
N ALA A 304 -3.29 -42.65 34.66
CA ALA A 304 -4.65 -42.90 35.15
C ALA A 304 -5.35 -44.02 34.37
N ARG A 305 -5.13 -44.11 33.05
CA ARG A 305 -5.67 -45.18 32.20
C ARG A 305 -5.05 -46.53 32.56
N ILE A 306 -3.73 -46.60 32.71
CA ILE A 306 -3.02 -47.82 33.09
C ILE A 306 -3.46 -48.29 34.47
N GLU A 307 -3.60 -47.38 35.43
CA GLU A 307 -4.04 -47.71 36.79
C GLU A 307 -5.49 -48.21 36.80
N THR A 308 -6.38 -47.56 36.04
CA THR A 308 -7.77 -48.02 35.90
C THR A 308 -7.82 -49.44 35.33
N GLU A 309 -7.01 -49.75 34.32
CA GLU A 309 -6.96 -51.09 33.74
C GLU A 309 -6.36 -52.12 34.71
N ARG A 310 -5.34 -51.76 35.50
CA ARG A 310 -4.78 -52.63 36.54
C ARG A 310 -5.82 -52.96 37.61
N VAL A 311 -6.56 -51.96 38.09
CA VAL A 311 -7.66 -52.16 39.04
C VAL A 311 -8.73 -53.07 38.42
N ARG A 312 -9.06 -52.89 37.14
CA ARG A 312 -10.02 -53.76 36.45
C ARG A 312 -9.56 -55.21 36.39
N VAL A 313 -8.33 -55.47 35.95
CA VAL A 313 -7.75 -56.81 35.83
C VAL A 313 -7.61 -57.50 37.20
N THR A 314 -7.19 -56.77 38.23
CA THR A 314 -7.09 -57.33 39.59
C THR A 314 -8.46 -57.68 40.17
N ASN A 315 -9.47 -56.84 39.93
CA ASN A 315 -10.83 -57.12 40.35
C ASN A 315 -11.42 -58.32 39.57
N GLU A 316 -11.19 -58.42 38.25
CA GLU A 316 -11.60 -59.58 37.44
C GLU A 316 -10.98 -60.89 37.96
N LYS A 317 -9.69 -60.88 38.29
CA LYS A 317 -9.01 -62.05 38.91
C LYS A 317 -9.63 -62.42 40.25
N ARG A 318 -9.86 -61.44 41.12
CA ARG A 318 -10.49 -61.64 42.43
C ARG A 318 -11.88 -62.26 42.32
N VAL A 319 -12.70 -61.76 41.37
CA VAL A 319 -14.01 -62.34 41.06
C VAL A 319 -13.88 -63.79 40.57
N ALA A 320 -12.95 -64.07 39.66
CA ALA A 320 -12.74 -65.41 39.12
C ALA A 320 -12.27 -66.42 40.17
N GLU A 321 -11.33 -66.03 41.05
CA GLU A 321 -10.85 -66.87 42.16
C GLU A 321 -11.96 -67.18 43.15
N ASN A 322 -12.72 -66.16 43.59
CA ASN A 322 -13.86 -66.32 44.48
C ASN A 322 -14.95 -67.19 43.85
N THR A 323 -15.26 -66.98 42.57
CA THR A 323 -16.24 -67.81 41.84
C THR A 323 -15.78 -69.25 41.71
N LYS A 324 -14.48 -69.48 41.52
CA LYS A 324 -13.90 -70.83 41.48
C LYS A 324 -14.06 -71.53 42.83
N VAL A 325 -13.76 -70.86 43.94
CA VAL A 325 -13.95 -71.43 45.30
C VAL A 325 -15.41 -71.79 45.53
N ILE A 326 -16.35 -70.94 45.13
CA ILE A 326 -17.79 -71.23 45.24
C ILE A 326 -18.17 -72.46 44.39
N ASN A 327 -17.72 -72.54 43.14
CA ASN A 327 -18.02 -73.67 42.26
C ASN A 327 -17.38 -74.98 42.75
N ASP A 328 -16.12 -74.94 43.21
CA ASP A 328 -15.42 -76.10 43.75
C ASP A 328 -16.16 -76.62 45.01
N TYR A 329 -16.67 -75.73 45.87
CA TYR A 329 -17.52 -76.09 47.01
C TYR A 329 -18.84 -76.74 46.57
N ILE A 330 -19.54 -76.18 45.58
CA ILE A 330 -20.80 -76.75 45.07
C ILE A 330 -20.58 -78.17 44.55
N VAL A 331 -19.51 -78.39 43.79
CA VAL A 331 -19.17 -79.72 43.24
C VAL A 331 -18.82 -80.71 44.37
N LEU A 332 -17.99 -80.29 45.33
CA LEU A 332 -17.64 -81.12 46.48
C LEU A 332 -18.88 -81.46 47.32
N PHE A 333 -19.75 -80.49 47.59
CA PHE A 333 -20.97 -80.67 48.35
C PHE A 333 -21.92 -81.65 47.64
N ASN A 334 -22.17 -81.47 46.34
CA ASN A 334 -23.00 -82.39 45.56
C ASN A 334 -22.42 -83.82 45.57
N SER A 335 -21.10 -83.97 45.40
CA SER A 335 -20.46 -85.29 45.45
C SER A 335 -20.63 -86.02 46.78
N ASN A 336 -20.76 -85.27 47.88
CA ASN A 336 -20.81 -85.83 49.24
C ASN A 336 -22.26 -86.00 49.76
N ALA A 337 -23.17 -85.09 49.41
CA ALA A 337 -24.54 -85.05 49.90
C ALA A 337 -25.59 -85.53 48.86
N GLY A 338 -25.23 -85.59 47.58
CA GLY A 338 -26.11 -86.05 46.48
C GLY A 338 -27.12 -85.03 45.97
N TYR A 339 -27.07 -83.77 46.44
CA TYR A 339 -27.91 -82.65 45.98
C TYR A 339 -27.09 -81.34 45.93
N ASN A 340 -27.61 -80.33 45.22
CA ASN A 340 -26.97 -79.00 45.16
C ASN A 340 -27.28 -78.19 46.43
N PRO A 341 -26.29 -77.52 47.04
CA PRO A 341 -26.50 -76.77 48.28
C PRO A 341 -27.47 -75.60 48.07
N ASP A 342 -28.27 -75.27 49.09
CA ASP A 342 -29.14 -74.10 49.04
C ASP A 342 -28.37 -72.78 49.28
N GLN A 343 -29.04 -71.64 49.07
CA GLN A 343 -28.39 -70.33 49.22
C GLN A 343 -27.90 -70.06 50.65
N GLU A 344 -28.55 -70.61 51.67
CA GLU A 344 -28.20 -70.40 53.08
C GLU A 344 -27.05 -71.31 53.53
N GLU A 345 -26.96 -72.53 52.98
CA GLU A 345 -25.85 -73.48 53.16
C GLU A 345 -24.55 -72.92 52.55
N ILE A 346 -24.65 -72.30 51.35
CA ILE A 346 -23.53 -71.60 50.71
C ILE A 346 -23.11 -70.39 51.54
N ARG A 347 -24.06 -69.56 52.04
CA ARG A 347 -23.75 -68.40 52.90
C ARG A 347 -23.07 -68.80 54.20
N THR A 348 -23.56 -69.84 54.87
CA THR A 348 -23.04 -70.26 56.18
C THR A 348 -21.61 -70.80 56.05
N SER A 349 -21.31 -71.52 54.97
CA SER A 349 -20.01 -72.16 54.80
C SER A 349 -18.96 -71.26 54.17
N LEU A 350 -19.35 -70.43 53.20
CA LEU A 350 -18.41 -69.60 52.42
C LEU A 350 -18.42 -68.12 52.83
N GLY A 351 -19.31 -67.68 53.73
CA GLY A 351 -19.47 -66.28 54.11
C GLY A 351 -18.25 -65.64 54.77
N GLU A 352 -17.38 -66.43 55.40
CA GLU A 352 -16.09 -65.95 55.95
C GLU A 352 -14.91 -66.09 54.97
N ILE A 353 -15.07 -66.90 53.91
CA ILE A 353 -13.98 -67.29 53.00
C ILE A 353 -14.01 -66.46 51.71
N VAL A 354 -15.20 -66.10 51.24
CA VAL A 354 -15.42 -65.39 49.98
C VAL A 354 -15.86 -63.96 50.23
N ASP A 355 -15.40 -63.02 49.40
CA ASP A 355 -15.84 -61.62 49.48
C ASP A 355 -17.38 -61.52 49.42
N ARG A 356 -17.96 -60.85 50.43
CA ARG A 356 -19.41 -60.71 50.62
C ARG A 356 -20.12 -60.22 49.36
N ASP A 357 -19.59 -59.20 48.69
CA ASP A 357 -20.22 -58.59 47.51
C ASP A 357 -20.27 -59.57 46.32
N ILE A 358 -19.21 -60.37 46.14
CA ILE A 358 -19.12 -61.37 45.07
C ILE A 358 -20.04 -62.56 45.39
N LEU A 359 -20.08 -62.97 46.66
CA LEU A 359 -20.95 -64.04 47.14
C LEU A 359 -22.42 -63.68 46.95
N GLU A 360 -22.86 -62.49 47.36
CA GLU A 360 -24.24 -62.03 47.15
C GLU A 360 -24.58 -61.92 45.65
N GLN A 361 -23.67 -61.38 44.83
CA GLN A 361 -23.89 -61.30 43.37
C GLN A 361 -24.01 -62.68 42.72
N PHE A 362 -23.22 -63.66 43.18
CA PHE A 362 -23.32 -65.05 42.75
C PHE A 362 -24.65 -65.66 43.17
N LEU A 363 -25.05 -65.50 44.43
CA LEU A 363 -26.29 -66.06 44.99
C LEU A 363 -27.55 -65.55 44.28
N ILE A 364 -27.57 -64.27 43.87
CA ILE A 364 -28.65 -63.70 43.04
C ILE A 364 -28.79 -64.47 41.72
N THR A 365 -27.68 -64.89 41.12
CA THR A 365 -27.68 -65.65 39.85
C THR A 365 -27.96 -67.14 40.08
N TYR A 366 -27.69 -67.65 41.27
CA TYR A 366 -27.73 -69.08 41.61
C TYR A 366 -29.15 -69.65 41.84
N GLY A 367 -30.20 -68.84 42.01
CA GLY A 367 -31.56 -69.37 42.22
C GLY A 367 -32.68 -68.60 41.50
N PRO A 368 -33.89 -69.19 41.25
CA PRO A 368 -34.33 -70.58 41.38
C PRO A 368 -34.75 -71.16 40.01
N SER A 369 -34.05 -72.15 39.45
CA SER A 369 -34.51 -72.95 38.30
C SER A 369 -33.79 -74.29 38.21
N ASN A 370 -33.90 -75.13 39.24
CA ASN A 370 -33.69 -76.58 39.14
C ASN A 370 -34.41 -77.26 40.31
N VAL A 371 -35.75 -77.29 40.21
CA VAL A 371 -36.61 -78.36 40.75
C VAL A 371 -37.07 -79.17 39.55
#